data_AF-A0A6B2C6U7-F1
#
_entry.id   AF-A0A6B2C6U7-F1
#
_cell.length_a   1.000
_cell.length_b   1.000
_cell.length_c   1.000
_cell.angle_alpha   90.00
_cell.angle_beta   90.00
_cell.angle_gamma   90.00
#
_symmetry.space_group_name_H-M   'P 1'
#
loop_
_entity.id
_entity.type
_entity.pdbx_description
1 polymer ?
#
loop_
_entity_poly.entity_id
_entity_poly.type
_entity_poly.pdbx_seq_one_letter_code
_entity_poly.pdbx_strand_id
1 'polypeptide(L)'
;MSEVVKYSLSCIEALINEKVDKDVLRSFRARARSIPSDMFMHGFIYTMTLLAARSSRSILEKGLKEVDCKNIVKEISSLKGVGSDERGYGLYGAMILYILKRLNALKSETFNDLIREASGNPVVEFKTRIVLEWLKRFSEAYIEE
;
A
#
# COMPACT_ATOMS: atom_id res chain seq x y z
N MET A 1 11.27 -18.37 3.07
CA MET A 1 10.43 -17.18 3.36
C MET A 1 9.35 -17.12 2.30
N SER A 2 8.07 -16.94 2.67
CA SER A 2 7.00 -16.79 1.67
C SER A 2 7.19 -15.49 0.88
N GLU A 3 6.76 -15.47 -0.39
CA GLU A 3 6.92 -14.28 -1.23
C GLU A 3 6.24 -13.05 -0.64
N VAL A 4 5.07 -13.23 -0.02
CA VAL A 4 4.35 -12.13 0.65
C VAL A 4 5.18 -11.52 1.78
N VAL A 5 5.82 -12.34 2.63
CA VAL A 5 6.70 -11.86 3.71
C VAL A 5 7.88 -11.11 3.13
N LYS A 6 8.51 -11.65 2.07
CA LYS A 6 9.66 -11.03 1.40
C LYS A 6 9.31 -9.64 0.85
N TYR A 7 8.21 -9.52 0.10
CA TYR A 7 7.83 -8.26 -0.50
C TYR A 7 7.35 -7.25 0.54
N SER A 8 6.53 -7.67 1.50
CA SER A 8 6.10 -6.80 2.61
C SER A 8 7.28 -6.26 3.41
N LEU A 9 8.25 -7.11 3.77
CA LEU A 9 9.45 -6.69 4.50
C LEU A 9 10.27 -5.70 3.67
N SER A 10 10.49 -5.97 2.38
CA SER A 10 11.26 -5.07 1.50
C SER A 10 10.67 -3.67 1.40
N CYS A 11 9.33 -3.54 1.44
CA CYS A 11 8.66 -2.24 1.42
C CYS A 11 8.82 -1.48 2.74
N ILE A 12 8.80 -2.19 3.87
CA ILE A 12 9.01 -1.58 5.18
C ILE A 12 10.47 -1.16 5.35
N GLU A 13 11.43 -1.98 4.92
CA GLU A 13 12.84 -1.60 4.89
C GLU A 13 13.07 -0.35 4.04
N ALA A 14 12.39 -0.22 2.89
CA ALA A 14 12.46 0.98 2.07
C ALA A 14 11.94 2.22 2.82
N LEU A 15 10.84 2.12 3.58
CA LEU A 15 10.33 3.23 4.39
C LEU A 15 11.35 3.71 5.43
N ILE A 16 12.00 2.79 6.12
CA ILE A 16 12.96 3.13 7.18
C ILE A 16 14.25 3.71 6.59
N ASN A 17 14.74 3.13 5.49
CA ASN A 17 16.04 3.50 4.93
C ASN A 17 16.03 4.81 4.12
N GLU A 18 14.88 5.21 3.57
CA GLU A 18 14.75 6.41 2.72
C GLU A 18 14.54 7.71 3.51
N LYS A 19 14.74 7.69 4.84
CA LYS A 19 14.60 8.87 5.72
C LYS A 19 13.26 9.58 5.53
N VAL A 20 12.20 8.80 5.39
CA VAL A 20 10.83 9.32 5.24
C VAL A 20 10.48 10.16 6.47
N ASP A 21 9.76 11.26 6.24
CA ASP A 21 9.30 12.16 7.29
C ASP A 21 8.52 11.40 8.39
N LYS A 22 8.77 11.76 9.66
CA LYS A 22 8.19 11.05 10.81
C LYS A 22 6.67 11.10 10.82
N ASP A 23 6.06 12.22 10.42
CA ASP A 23 4.60 12.33 10.38
C ASP A 23 4.01 11.46 9.27
N VAL A 24 4.70 11.33 8.14
CA VAL A 24 4.32 10.39 7.07
C VAL A 24 4.39 8.94 7.56
N LEU A 25 5.47 8.57 8.26
CA LEU A 25 5.63 7.22 8.85
C LEU A 25 4.54 6.93 9.89
N ARG A 26 4.23 7.89 10.75
CA ARG A 26 3.16 7.79 11.74
C ARG A 26 1.79 7.61 11.08
N SER A 27 1.53 8.38 10.02
CA SER A 27 0.28 8.27 9.26
C SER A 27 0.17 6.90 8.57
N PHE A 28 1.24 6.43 7.91
CA PHE A 28 1.32 5.09 7.32
C PHE A 28 1.03 3.99 8.36
N ARG A 29 1.69 4.03 9.53
CA ARG A 29 1.48 3.07 10.63
C ARG A 29 0.03 3.09 11.11
N ALA A 30 -0.62 4.25 11.18
CA ALA A 30 -2.04 4.35 11.53
C ALA A 30 -2.95 3.65 10.49
N ARG A 31 -2.63 3.74 9.20
CA ARG A 31 -3.36 3.03 8.13
C ARG A 31 -3.14 1.53 8.21
N ALA A 32 -1.91 1.11 8.43
CA ALA A 32 -1.55 -0.29 8.65
C ALA A 32 -2.37 -0.96 9.78
N ARG A 33 -2.76 -0.19 10.80
CA ARG A 33 -3.58 -0.69 11.91
C ARG A 33 -5.10 -0.70 11.64
N SER A 34 -5.60 0.22 10.82
CA SER A 34 -7.04 0.45 10.63
C SER A 34 -7.60 -0.16 9.35
N ILE A 35 -6.86 -0.08 8.24
CA ILE A 35 -7.29 -0.57 6.93
C ILE A 35 -7.60 -2.07 6.89
N PRO A 36 -6.93 -2.97 7.64
CA PRO A 36 -7.35 -4.38 7.70
C PRO A 36 -8.82 -4.56 8.11
N SER A 37 -9.33 -3.72 9.01
CA SER A 37 -10.74 -3.75 9.42
C SER A 37 -11.66 -3.23 8.32
N ASP A 38 -11.30 -2.14 7.64
CA ASP A 38 -12.06 -1.62 6.49
C ASP A 38 -12.14 -2.66 5.36
N MET A 39 -11.02 -3.34 5.08
CA MET A 39 -10.95 -4.44 4.10
C MET A 39 -11.87 -5.60 4.49
N PHE A 40 -11.89 -5.97 5.76
CA PHE A 40 -12.75 -7.05 6.25
C PHE A 40 -14.24 -6.71 6.11
N MET A 41 -14.62 -5.46 6.43
CA MET A 41 -16.02 -5.01 6.45
C MET A 41 -16.58 -4.69 5.07
N HIS A 42 -15.75 -4.13 4.18
CA HIS A 42 -16.22 -3.52 2.93
C HIS A 42 -15.56 -4.08 1.67
N GLY A 43 -14.53 -4.91 1.81
CA GLY A 43 -13.85 -5.58 0.70
C GLY A 43 -12.88 -4.69 -0.07
N PHE A 44 -12.19 -5.32 -1.03
CA PHE A 44 -11.03 -4.74 -1.73
C PHE A 44 -11.32 -3.42 -2.44
N ILE A 45 -12.38 -3.41 -3.26
CA ILE A 45 -12.73 -2.27 -4.12
C ILE A 45 -13.01 -1.03 -3.28
N TYR A 46 -13.77 -1.19 -2.20
CA TYR A 46 -14.04 -0.11 -1.26
C TYR A 46 -12.74 0.41 -0.65
N THR A 47 -11.90 -0.50 -0.12
CA THR A 47 -10.66 -0.10 0.54
C THR A 47 -9.71 0.64 -0.39
N MET A 48 -9.52 0.16 -1.63
CA MET A 48 -8.67 0.87 -2.59
C MET A 48 -9.25 2.23 -2.99
N THR A 49 -10.58 2.32 -3.11
CA THR A 49 -11.27 3.59 -3.38
C THR A 49 -11.12 4.58 -2.23
N LEU A 50 -11.21 4.11 -0.98
CA LEU A 50 -10.96 4.92 0.22
C LEU A 50 -9.52 5.45 0.23
N LEU A 51 -8.53 4.58 -0.01
CA LEU A 51 -7.12 4.97 -0.04
C LEU A 51 -6.85 5.99 -1.16
N ALA A 52 -7.46 5.81 -2.34
CA ALA A 52 -7.37 6.77 -3.44
C ALA A 52 -8.02 8.11 -3.08
N ALA A 53 -9.20 8.11 -2.44
CA ALA A 53 -9.92 9.32 -2.07
C ALA A 53 -9.20 10.14 -0.98
N ARG A 54 -8.42 9.47 -0.11
CA ARG A 54 -7.65 10.10 0.97
C ARG A 54 -6.22 10.47 0.57
N SER A 55 -5.76 9.98 -0.58
CA SER A 55 -4.48 10.35 -1.18
C SER A 55 -4.72 10.98 -2.55
N SER A 56 -4.45 10.23 -3.61
CA SER A 56 -5.02 10.45 -4.93
C SER A 56 -4.90 9.17 -5.73
N ARG A 57 -5.74 9.04 -6.76
CA ARG A 57 -5.63 7.95 -7.75
C ARG A 57 -4.21 7.84 -8.33
N SER A 58 -3.64 8.98 -8.72
CA SER A 58 -2.31 9.05 -9.34
C SER A 58 -1.19 8.59 -8.41
N ILE A 59 -1.32 8.77 -7.10
CA ILE A 59 -0.33 8.30 -6.13
C ILE A 59 -0.40 6.77 -6.00
N LEU A 60 -1.60 6.19 -5.90
CA LEU A 60 -1.77 4.73 -5.80
C LEU A 60 -1.24 4.00 -7.04
N GLU A 61 -1.48 4.56 -8.23
CA GLU A 61 -1.01 3.98 -9.49
C GLU A 61 0.51 3.81 -9.58
N LYS A 62 1.30 4.54 -8.78
CA LYS A 62 2.74 4.28 -8.67
C LYS A 62 3.03 2.85 -8.23
N GLY A 63 2.20 2.30 -7.34
CA GLY A 63 2.28 0.90 -6.92
C GLY A 63 1.98 -0.11 -8.03
N LEU A 64 1.24 0.28 -9.06
CA LEU A 64 0.97 -0.58 -10.21
C LEU A 64 2.11 -0.53 -11.24
N LYS A 65 2.88 0.56 -11.29
CA LYS A 65 3.87 0.82 -12.35
C LYS A 65 5.30 0.52 -11.93
N GLU A 66 5.61 0.66 -10.65
CA GLU A 66 6.99 0.52 -10.15
C GLU A 66 7.46 -0.93 -10.02
N VAL A 67 8.77 -1.11 -10.24
CA VAL A 67 9.43 -2.42 -10.19
C VAL A 67 9.92 -2.77 -8.78
N ASP A 68 10.17 -1.76 -7.95
CA ASP A 68 10.64 -1.92 -6.59
C ASP A 68 9.97 -0.94 -5.61
N CYS A 69 9.94 -1.32 -4.33
CA CYS A 69 9.33 -0.50 -3.29
C CYS A 69 10.15 0.74 -2.92
N LYS A 70 11.46 0.76 -3.22
CA LYS A 70 12.33 1.88 -2.93
C LYS A 70 11.95 3.10 -3.76
N ASN A 71 11.66 2.91 -5.04
CA ASN A 71 11.22 3.97 -5.94
C ASN A 71 9.85 4.49 -5.54
N ILE A 72 8.91 3.60 -5.18
CA ILE A 72 7.59 3.99 -4.63
C ILE A 72 7.77 4.92 -3.43
N VAL A 73 8.61 4.53 -2.47
CA VAL A 73 8.85 5.33 -1.26
C VAL A 73 9.45 6.68 -1.61
N LYS A 74 10.52 6.71 -2.42
CA LYS A 74 11.20 7.95 -2.82
C LYS A 74 10.26 8.91 -3.54
N GLU A 75 9.53 8.41 -4.53
CA GLU A 75 8.67 9.24 -5.36
C GLU A 75 7.53 9.84 -4.54
N ILE A 76 6.84 9.05 -3.72
CA ILE A 76 5.70 9.55 -2.94
C ILE A 76 6.18 10.46 -1.80
N SER A 77 7.28 10.10 -1.13
CA SER A 77 7.82 10.89 -0.02
C SER A 77 8.37 12.25 -0.47
N SER A 78 8.79 12.38 -1.73
CA SER A 78 9.33 13.63 -2.30
C SER A 78 8.29 14.54 -2.96
N LEU A 79 7.01 14.14 -3.01
CA LEU A 79 5.94 14.96 -3.62
C LEU A 79 5.78 16.29 -2.89
N LYS A 80 5.95 17.40 -3.62
CA LYS A 80 5.72 18.74 -3.08
C LYS A 80 4.22 19.06 -3.07
N GLY A 81 3.77 19.80 -2.05
CA GLY A 81 2.37 20.24 -1.93
C GLY A 81 1.38 19.17 -1.45
N VAL A 82 1.84 17.94 -1.21
CA VAL A 82 1.03 16.83 -0.68
C VAL A 82 1.28 16.71 0.82
N GLY A 83 0.22 16.69 1.63
CA GLY A 83 0.32 16.64 3.09
C GLY A 83 0.83 15.28 3.62
N SER A 84 1.33 15.24 4.85
CA SER A 84 1.89 14.00 5.44
C SER A 84 0.87 12.87 5.52
N ASP A 85 -0.38 13.19 5.85
CA ASP A 85 -1.47 12.21 5.86
C ASP A 85 -1.77 11.66 4.46
N GLU A 86 -1.86 12.54 3.48
CA GLU A 86 -2.12 12.17 2.08
C GLU A 86 -1.02 11.24 1.55
N ARG A 87 0.26 11.52 1.89
CA ARG A 87 1.39 10.64 1.58
C ARG A 87 1.31 9.32 2.35
N GLY A 88 0.88 9.33 3.61
CA GLY A 88 0.70 8.11 4.41
C GLY A 88 -0.32 7.16 3.81
N TYR A 89 -1.49 7.67 3.42
CA TYR A 89 -2.50 6.92 2.66
C TYR A 89 -1.95 6.43 1.31
N GLY A 90 -1.24 7.31 0.60
CA GLY A 90 -0.68 7.04 -0.71
C GLY A 90 0.37 5.93 -0.71
N LEU A 91 1.36 6.01 0.19
CA LEU A 91 2.38 4.98 0.39
C LEU A 91 1.75 3.64 0.75
N TYR A 92 0.79 3.63 1.68
CA TYR A 92 0.14 2.40 2.11
C TYR A 92 -0.62 1.72 0.97
N GLY A 93 -1.43 2.48 0.22
CA GLY A 93 -2.14 1.99 -0.95
C GLY A 93 -1.21 1.52 -2.06
N ALA A 94 -0.21 2.32 -2.43
CA ALA A 94 0.76 1.96 -3.46
C ALA A 94 1.53 0.68 -3.11
N MET A 95 1.93 0.49 -1.85
CA MET A 95 2.62 -0.72 -1.41
C MET A 95 1.74 -1.98 -1.50
N ILE A 96 0.46 -1.88 -1.14
CA ILE A 96 -0.48 -3.01 -1.30
C ILE A 96 -0.54 -3.42 -2.77
N LEU A 97 -0.74 -2.45 -3.67
CA LEU A 97 -0.87 -2.70 -5.11
C LEU A 97 0.41 -3.29 -5.70
N TYR A 98 1.57 -2.76 -5.31
CA TYR A 98 2.87 -3.31 -5.69
C TYR A 98 3.01 -4.77 -5.26
N ILE A 99 2.77 -5.08 -3.98
CA ILE A 99 2.93 -6.44 -3.47
C ILE A 99 1.97 -7.40 -4.19
N LEU A 100 0.72 -6.99 -4.39
CA LEU A 100 -0.26 -7.81 -5.12
C LEU A 100 0.16 -8.08 -6.56
N LYS A 101 0.72 -7.09 -7.26
CA LYS A 101 1.28 -7.26 -8.60
C LYS A 101 2.46 -8.23 -8.60
N ARG A 102 3.38 -8.10 -7.64
CA ARG A 102 4.52 -9.02 -7.46
C ARG A 102 4.11 -10.45 -7.11
N LEU A 103 2.96 -10.63 -6.48
CA LEU A 103 2.35 -11.93 -6.19
C LEU A 103 1.49 -12.46 -7.35
N ASN A 104 1.53 -11.82 -8.53
CA ASN A 104 0.70 -12.14 -9.69
C ASN A 104 -0.81 -12.16 -9.38
N ALA A 105 -1.27 -11.39 -8.39
CA ALA A 105 -2.69 -11.24 -8.06
C ALA A 105 -3.37 -10.16 -8.90
N LEU A 106 -2.59 -9.23 -9.47
CA LEU A 106 -3.05 -8.13 -10.31
C LEU A 106 -2.20 -8.03 -11.56
N LYS A 107 -2.83 -7.66 -12.67
CA LYS A 107 -2.17 -7.27 -13.93
C LYS A 107 -2.45 -5.83 -14.31
N SER A 108 -3.34 -5.15 -13.59
CA SER A 108 -3.73 -3.77 -13.85
C SER A 108 -2.56 -2.79 -13.85
N GLU A 109 -2.65 -1.79 -14.73
CA GLU A 109 -1.70 -0.67 -14.86
C GLU A 109 -2.31 0.67 -14.43
N THR A 110 -3.64 0.76 -14.41
CA THR A 110 -4.38 1.94 -13.98
C THR A 110 -5.34 1.59 -12.85
N PHE A 111 -5.76 2.60 -12.11
CA PHE A 111 -6.74 2.41 -11.04
C PHE A 111 -8.11 1.97 -11.59
N ASN A 112 -8.50 2.42 -12.78
CA ASN A 112 -9.76 1.99 -13.38
C ASN A 112 -9.71 0.50 -13.77
N ASP A 113 -8.59 0.04 -14.30
CA ASP A 113 -8.38 -1.37 -14.62
C ASP A 113 -8.39 -2.22 -13.34
N LEU A 114 -7.77 -1.71 -12.26
CA LEU A 114 -7.77 -2.36 -10.95
C LEU A 114 -9.18 -2.65 -10.45
N ILE A 115 -10.08 -1.66 -10.53
CA ILE A 115 -11.47 -1.83 -10.08
C ILE A 115 -12.20 -2.87 -10.93
N ARG A 116 -11.95 -2.89 -12.25
CA ARG A 116 -12.53 -3.88 -13.18
C ARG A 116 -11.98 -5.29 -12.93
N GLU A 117 -10.66 -5.41 -12.74
CA GLU A 117 -9.98 -6.69 -12.50
C GLU A 117 -10.37 -7.30 -11.15
N ALA A 118 -10.56 -6.47 -10.12
CA ALA A 118 -10.97 -6.92 -8.80
C ALA A 118 -12.46 -7.25 -8.70
N SER A 119 -13.30 -6.72 -9.61
CA SER A 119 -14.74 -6.95 -9.58
C SER A 119 -15.08 -8.41 -9.84
N GLY A 120 -15.52 -9.12 -8.80
CA GLY A 120 -15.85 -10.54 -8.87
C GLY A 120 -14.63 -11.48 -8.81
N ASN A 121 -13.44 -10.97 -8.46
CA ASN A 121 -12.23 -11.77 -8.33
C ASN A 121 -11.86 -12.01 -6.85
N PRO A 122 -12.27 -13.16 -6.26
CA PRO A 122 -12.03 -13.44 -4.84
C PRO A 122 -10.54 -13.66 -4.51
N VAL A 123 -9.70 -13.94 -5.51
CA VAL A 123 -8.27 -14.16 -5.31
C VAL A 123 -7.58 -12.87 -4.89
N VAL A 124 -7.96 -11.74 -5.50
CA VAL A 124 -7.42 -10.41 -5.13
C VAL A 124 -7.70 -10.15 -3.66
N GLU A 125 -8.95 -10.31 -3.25
CA GLU A 125 -9.38 -10.08 -1.88
C GLU A 125 -8.66 -10.97 -0.87
N PHE A 126 -8.56 -12.27 -1.15
CA PHE A 126 -7.83 -13.21 -0.27
C PHE A 126 -6.36 -12.83 -0.13
N LYS A 127 -5.67 -12.53 -1.24
CA LYS A 127 -4.25 -12.14 -1.19
C LYS A 127 -4.08 -10.81 -0.46
N THR A 128 -4.97 -9.84 -0.66
CA THR A 128 -4.89 -8.54 0.04
C THR A 128 -4.96 -8.71 1.55
N ARG A 129 -5.85 -9.56 2.07
CA ARG A 129 -5.95 -9.81 3.52
C ARG A 129 -4.61 -10.30 4.11
N ILE A 130 -3.92 -11.18 3.42
CA ILE A 130 -2.60 -11.68 3.85
C ILE A 130 -1.55 -10.56 3.81
N VAL A 131 -1.53 -9.76 2.73
CA VAL A 131 -0.61 -8.62 2.59
C VAL A 131 -0.82 -7.60 3.71
N LEU A 132 -2.07 -7.26 4.01
CA LEU A 132 -2.42 -6.29 5.04
C LEU A 132 -1.95 -6.74 6.43
N GLU A 133 -2.08 -8.02 6.77
CA GLU A 133 -1.60 -8.55 8.06
C GLU A 133 -0.08 -8.41 8.18
N TRP A 134 0.68 -8.78 7.14
CA TRP A 134 2.14 -8.64 7.18
C TRP A 134 2.58 -7.18 7.21
N LEU A 135 1.97 -6.31 6.42
CA LEU A 135 2.24 -4.87 6.47
C LEU A 135 1.91 -4.31 7.86
N LYS A 136 0.83 -4.73 8.50
CA LYS A 136 0.50 -4.34 9.87
C LYS A 136 1.60 -4.73 10.85
N ARG A 137 1.97 -6.02 10.89
CA ARG A 137 2.98 -6.51 11.84
C ARG A 137 4.34 -5.86 11.66
N PHE A 138 4.77 -5.68 10.42
CA PHE A 138 6.03 -5.00 10.16
C PHE A 138 5.96 -3.50 10.44
N SER A 139 4.86 -2.83 10.13
CA SER A 139 4.68 -1.43 10.51
C SER A 139 4.75 -1.27 12.03
N GLU A 140 4.09 -2.16 12.78
CA GLU A 140 4.06 -2.19 14.24
C GLU A 140 5.45 -2.45 14.86
N ALA A 141 6.27 -3.26 14.20
CA ALA A 141 7.61 -3.64 14.68
C ALA A 141 8.71 -2.63 14.33
N TYR A 142 8.67 -2.01 13.14
CA TYR A 142 9.79 -1.24 12.61
C TYR A 142 9.62 0.29 12.65
N ILE A 143 8.40 0.80 12.73
CA ILE A 143 8.15 2.25 12.71
C ILE A 143 7.94 2.74 14.15
N GLU A 144 8.94 3.36 14.77
CA GLU A 144 8.82 3.88 16.14
C GLU A 144 7.78 5.02 16.27
N GLU A 145 7.27 5.23 17.50
CA GLU A 145 6.35 6.34 17.83
C GLU A 145 7.07 7.69 18.00
#